data_AF-A0A6N6KRH7-F1
#
_entry.id   AF-A0A6N6KRH7-F1
#
_cell.length_a   1.000
_cell.length_b   1.000
_cell.length_c   1.000
_cell.angle_alpha   90.00
_cell.angle_beta   90.00
_cell.angle_gamma   90.00
#
_symmetry.space_group_name_H-M   'P 1'
#
loop_
_entity.id
_entity.type
_entity.pdbx_description
1 polymer ?
#
loop_
_entity_poly.entity_id
_entity_poly.type
_entity_poly.pdbx_seq_one_letter_code
_entity_poly.pdbx_strand_id
1 'polypeptide(L)'
;MIVFGKYTFVLKNIPQDLAPPQFDLDGGTELQLGLRVFHLFWIPIFPYAKEWILRQDQKYAKVPHDLQPVFDQLYGRSTTPWYSFLGIFLIIGAFFLFKIDSCNKSWKKKKQFQATEQVTQATIMDKINNPSLDDYYVFEGSKNHFFGTKVDSITAEGVFLKYVINNKRVYEISPQEIVPDFILGSKKFTRQFVPSDQLKSAVSRNNGKGKNRPIMLKGLAGNHPISLHQILRITDSENLKFNYSDEEVSSEIEKVFKRFITTTSIDSSLVLLDTASKNYIYEIYSITNTDNEKQMFDFINQSTQKTIDYQMVLYAHYVYHQSNRSNKLESKEDIIRDFGFFLKILDVGLWSIDEKISQSKISNIKMKNKVHAQIHLTSNILSPPKEIMFYIEFNKEEDKWKVNLPSTFSYTKNQISRAIINNNQVDKKYREKILRDLKQIDKGIQVHSYFML
;
A
#
# COMPACT_ATOMS: atom_id res chain seq x y z
N MET A 1 -23.36 -17.66 -47.01
CA MET A 1 -22.69 -16.40 -47.36
C MET A 1 -21.26 -16.74 -47.78
N ILE A 2 -20.93 -16.61 -49.06
CA ILE A 2 -19.59 -16.94 -49.55
C ILE A 2 -18.67 -15.75 -49.25
N VAL A 3 -17.73 -15.93 -48.32
CA VAL A 3 -16.80 -14.88 -47.89
C VAL A 3 -15.63 -14.74 -48.86
N PHE A 4 -15.30 -15.79 -49.62
CA PHE A 4 -14.21 -15.83 -50.60
C PHE A 4 -14.60 -16.64 -51.85
N GLY A 5 -14.26 -16.15 -53.05
CA GLY A 5 -14.60 -16.85 -54.28
C GLY A 5 -13.90 -16.31 -55.53
N LYS A 6 -14.42 -16.72 -56.69
CA LYS A 6 -13.98 -16.29 -58.03
C LYS A 6 -15.21 -15.86 -58.82
N TYR A 7 -15.12 -14.74 -59.53
CA TYR A 7 -16.09 -14.38 -60.56
C TYR A 7 -15.39 -13.70 -61.74
N THR A 8 -16.15 -13.49 -62.81
CA THR A 8 -15.66 -12.92 -64.07
C THR A 8 -16.34 -11.59 -64.32
N PHE A 9 -15.58 -10.51 -64.50
CA PHE A 9 -16.07 -9.25 -65.04
C PHE A 9 -15.95 -9.23 -66.55
N VAL A 10 -16.91 -8.63 -67.25
CA VAL A 10 -16.80 -8.41 -68.70
C VAL A 10 -15.98 -7.14 -68.95
N LEU A 11 -14.84 -7.27 -69.62
CA LEU A 11 -14.00 -6.12 -70.03
C LEU A 11 -14.42 -5.56 -71.38
N LYS A 12 -14.81 -6.43 -72.30
CA LYS A 12 -15.20 -6.08 -73.67
C LYS A 12 -16.29 -7.02 -74.12
N ASN A 13 -17.35 -6.48 -74.72
CA ASN A 13 -18.38 -7.27 -75.38
C ASN A 13 -18.23 -7.08 -76.90
N ILE A 14 -18.22 -8.18 -77.65
CA ILE A 14 -18.19 -8.17 -79.11
C ILE A 14 -19.58 -8.57 -79.57
N PRO A 15 -20.35 -7.65 -80.19
CA PRO A 15 -21.66 -7.98 -80.71
C PRO A 15 -21.55 -9.02 -81.84
N GLN A 16 -22.61 -9.80 -82.02
CA GLN A 16 -22.62 -11.01 -82.85
C GLN A 16 -22.26 -10.73 -84.32
N ASP A 17 -22.64 -9.56 -84.83
CA ASP A 17 -22.35 -9.09 -86.19
C ASP A 17 -20.85 -8.82 -86.45
N LEU A 18 -20.06 -8.65 -85.40
CA LEU A 18 -18.62 -8.44 -85.47
C LEU A 18 -17.81 -9.71 -85.17
N ALA A 19 -18.45 -10.83 -84.84
CA ALA A 19 -17.78 -12.11 -84.63
C ALA A 19 -17.37 -12.75 -85.97
N PRO A 20 -16.25 -13.50 -86.05
CA PRO A 20 -15.81 -14.04 -87.33
C PRO A 20 -16.82 -15.10 -87.83
N PRO A 21 -17.25 -15.07 -89.10
CA PRO A 21 -18.33 -15.93 -89.62
C PRO A 21 -18.11 -17.43 -89.43
N GLN A 22 -16.83 -17.83 -89.36
CA GLN A 22 -16.37 -19.21 -89.17
C GLN A 22 -16.70 -19.83 -87.80
N PHE A 23 -17.25 -19.05 -86.85
CA PHE A 23 -17.61 -19.53 -85.52
C PHE A 23 -19.08 -19.91 -85.34
N ASP A 24 -19.90 -19.75 -86.39
CA ASP A 24 -21.34 -20.08 -86.46
C ASP A 24 -22.05 -19.95 -85.09
N LEU A 25 -21.99 -18.72 -84.55
CA LEU A 25 -22.53 -18.44 -83.23
C LEU A 25 -24.06 -18.49 -83.30
N ASP A 26 -24.67 -19.47 -82.62
CA ASP A 26 -26.12 -19.58 -82.47
C ASP A 26 -26.73 -18.25 -82.00
N GLY A 27 -27.93 -17.93 -82.53
CA GLY A 27 -28.66 -16.70 -82.20
C GLY A 27 -28.78 -16.48 -80.69
N GLY A 28 -28.20 -15.38 -80.19
CA GLY A 28 -28.17 -15.05 -78.76
C GLY A 28 -26.85 -15.36 -78.04
N THR A 29 -25.83 -15.86 -78.74
CA THR A 29 -24.49 -16.06 -78.16
C THR A 29 -23.63 -14.80 -78.29
N GLU A 30 -23.13 -14.28 -77.17
CA GLU A 30 -22.24 -13.12 -77.14
C GLU A 30 -20.78 -13.55 -76.88
N LEU A 31 -19.84 -13.03 -77.68
CA LEU A 31 -18.41 -13.19 -77.44
C LEU A 31 -17.91 -12.07 -76.50
N GLN A 32 -17.44 -12.44 -75.32
CA GLN A 32 -17.01 -11.49 -74.30
C GLN A 32 -15.57 -11.74 -73.88
N LEU A 33 -14.79 -10.69 -73.66
CA LEU A 33 -13.50 -10.77 -72.98
C LEU A 33 -13.74 -10.66 -71.47
N GLY A 34 -13.60 -11.78 -70.76
CA GLY A 34 -13.77 -11.86 -69.32
C GLY A 34 -12.46 -11.67 -68.55
N LEU A 35 -12.50 -10.96 -67.43
CA LEU A 35 -11.43 -10.90 -66.44
C LEU A 35 -11.85 -11.68 -65.20
N ARG A 36 -11.14 -12.78 -64.94
CA ARG A 36 -11.32 -13.56 -63.73
C ARG A 36 -10.54 -12.96 -62.57
N VAL A 37 -11.24 -12.70 -61.48
CA VAL A 37 -10.68 -12.10 -60.26
C VAL A 37 -10.93 -13.01 -59.06
N PHE A 38 -9.99 -13.03 -58.13
CA PHE A 38 -10.27 -13.48 -56.77
C PHE A 38 -10.93 -12.35 -56.01
N HIS A 39 -11.93 -12.66 -55.20
CA HIS A 39 -12.63 -11.67 -54.38
C HIS A 39 -12.78 -12.13 -52.93
N LEU A 40 -12.82 -11.15 -52.04
CA LEU A 40 -13.30 -11.30 -50.67
C LEU A 40 -14.60 -10.50 -50.56
N PHE A 41 -15.70 -11.15 -50.18
CA PHE A 41 -17.07 -10.63 -50.29
C PHE A 41 -17.42 -10.25 -51.74
N TRP A 42 -17.43 -8.97 -52.09
CA TRP A 42 -17.63 -8.47 -53.46
C TRP A 42 -16.41 -7.67 -53.98
N ILE A 43 -15.38 -7.51 -53.14
CA ILE A 43 -14.20 -6.70 -53.44
C ILE A 43 -13.18 -7.54 -54.22
N PRO A 44 -12.81 -7.17 -55.46
CA PRO A 44 -11.77 -7.86 -56.21
C PRO A 44 -10.40 -7.62 -55.54
N ILE A 45 -9.69 -8.70 -55.24
CA ILE A 45 -8.37 -8.65 -54.59
C ILE A 45 -7.27 -8.61 -55.63
N PHE A 46 -7.26 -9.58 -56.55
CA PHE A 46 -6.33 -9.61 -57.67
C PHE A 46 -6.90 -10.36 -58.87
N PRO A 47 -6.65 -9.88 -60.10
CA PRO A 47 -6.94 -10.60 -61.33
C PRO A 47 -5.94 -11.74 -61.53
N TYR A 48 -6.41 -12.88 -62.03
CA TYR A 48 -5.54 -14.03 -62.28
C TYR A 48 -5.63 -14.59 -63.71
N ALA A 49 -6.68 -14.26 -64.47
CA ALA A 49 -6.77 -14.67 -65.87
C ALA A 49 -7.63 -13.68 -66.68
N LYS A 50 -7.26 -13.48 -67.94
CA LYS A 50 -8.13 -12.91 -68.98
C LYS A 50 -8.41 -14.01 -69.98
N GLU A 51 -9.67 -14.18 -70.34
CA GLU A 51 -10.06 -15.20 -71.31
C GLU A 51 -11.29 -14.75 -72.09
N TRP A 52 -11.32 -15.15 -73.37
CA TRP A 52 -12.51 -15.04 -74.18
C TRP A 52 -13.51 -16.11 -73.73
N ILE A 53 -14.75 -15.67 -73.47
CA ILE A 53 -15.86 -16.47 -72.99
C ILE A 53 -17.04 -16.28 -73.93
N LEU A 54 -17.75 -17.38 -74.21
CA LEU A 54 -19.03 -17.36 -74.92
C LEU A 54 -20.14 -17.36 -73.88
N ARG A 55 -21.08 -16.42 -74.00
CA ARG A 55 -22.25 -16.34 -73.12
C ARG A 55 -23.48 -16.78 -73.90
N GLN A 56 -24.11 -17.87 -73.47
CA GLN A 56 -25.37 -18.39 -74.03
C GLN A 56 -26.31 -18.71 -72.87
N ASP A 57 -27.51 -18.13 -72.86
CA ASP A 57 -28.55 -18.37 -71.83
C ASP A 57 -28.05 -18.34 -70.37
N GLN A 58 -27.26 -17.31 -70.04
CA GLN A 58 -26.61 -17.10 -68.73
C GLN A 58 -25.52 -18.12 -68.34
N LYS A 59 -25.18 -19.07 -69.23
CA LYS A 59 -24.04 -19.97 -69.04
C LYS A 59 -22.79 -19.43 -69.73
N TYR A 60 -21.64 -19.66 -69.09
CA TYR A 60 -20.33 -19.29 -69.62
C TYR A 60 -19.65 -20.54 -70.19
N ALA A 61 -19.38 -20.54 -71.50
CA ALA A 61 -18.54 -21.55 -72.16
C ALA A 61 -17.15 -20.97 -72.46
N LYS A 62 -16.11 -21.79 -72.28
CA LYS A 62 -14.74 -21.39 -72.59
C LYS A 62 -14.49 -21.50 -74.09
N VAL A 63 -13.86 -20.48 -74.67
CA VAL A 63 -13.33 -20.56 -76.03
C VAL A 63 -12.15 -21.53 -76.07
N PRO A 64 -12.03 -22.40 -77.10
CA PRO A 64 -10.86 -23.25 -77.32
C PRO A 64 -9.55 -22.45 -77.28
N HIS A 65 -8.53 -22.99 -76.62
CA HIS A 65 -7.28 -22.27 -76.36
C HIS A 65 -6.61 -21.75 -77.64
N ASP A 66 -6.70 -22.51 -78.72
CA ASP A 66 -6.07 -22.20 -80.02
C ASP A 66 -6.67 -20.96 -80.70
N LEU A 67 -7.86 -20.53 -80.28
CA LEU A 67 -8.60 -19.42 -80.89
C LEU A 67 -8.42 -18.10 -80.11
N GLN A 68 -7.89 -18.16 -78.88
CA GLN A 68 -7.63 -16.95 -78.09
C GLN A 68 -6.62 -16.00 -78.75
N PRO A 69 -5.49 -16.46 -79.33
CA PRO A 69 -4.54 -15.57 -80.02
C PRO A 69 -5.16 -14.86 -81.22
N VAL A 70 -6.06 -15.55 -81.94
CA VAL A 70 -6.78 -14.99 -83.09
C VAL A 70 -7.69 -13.86 -82.64
N PHE A 71 -8.45 -14.05 -81.56
CA PHE A 71 -9.31 -12.99 -81.01
C PHE A 71 -8.52 -11.82 -80.42
N ASP A 72 -7.37 -12.09 -79.78
CA ASP A 72 -6.48 -11.03 -79.31
C ASP A 72 -5.89 -10.21 -80.46
N GLN A 73 -5.61 -10.83 -81.62
CA GLN A 73 -5.14 -10.14 -82.81
C GLN A 73 -6.24 -9.31 -83.47
N LEU A 74 -7.46 -9.85 -83.55
CA LEU A 74 -8.61 -9.18 -84.20
C LEU A 74 -9.16 -8.03 -83.37
N TYR A 75 -9.31 -8.21 -82.05
CA TYR A 75 -10.00 -7.24 -81.18
C TYR A 75 -9.05 -6.49 -80.24
N GLY A 76 -7.75 -6.79 -80.28
CA GLY A 76 -6.73 -6.18 -79.45
C GLY A 76 -6.70 -6.74 -78.03
N ARG A 77 -5.53 -6.62 -77.38
CA ARG A 77 -5.35 -6.98 -75.97
C ARG A 77 -5.88 -5.87 -75.07
N SER A 78 -6.93 -6.15 -74.31
CA SER A 78 -7.45 -5.20 -73.32
C SER A 78 -6.53 -5.10 -72.10
N THR A 79 -6.31 -3.90 -71.57
CA THR A 79 -5.54 -3.66 -70.34
C THR A 79 -6.33 -4.11 -69.11
N THR A 80 -5.63 -4.47 -68.02
CA THR A 80 -6.31 -4.85 -66.78
C THR A 80 -6.76 -3.58 -66.06
N PRO A 81 -8.06 -3.39 -65.78
CA PRO A 81 -8.50 -2.22 -65.06
C PRO A 81 -7.93 -2.21 -63.64
N TRP A 82 -7.45 -1.05 -63.20
CA TRP A 82 -6.78 -0.87 -61.91
C TRP A 82 -7.66 -1.26 -60.71
N TYR A 83 -8.99 -1.10 -60.84
CA TYR A 83 -9.95 -1.47 -59.78
C TYR A 83 -9.98 -2.98 -59.49
N SER A 84 -9.41 -3.83 -60.37
CA SER A 84 -9.27 -5.27 -60.11
C SER A 84 -8.29 -5.59 -58.99
N PHE A 85 -7.51 -4.60 -58.56
CA PHE A 85 -6.55 -4.66 -57.45
C PHE A 85 -7.05 -3.92 -56.20
N LEU A 86 -8.35 -3.59 -56.11
CA LEU A 86 -8.92 -2.79 -55.03
C LEU A 86 -8.63 -3.40 -53.64
N GLY A 87 -8.74 -4.71 -53.49
CA GLY A 87 -8.42 -5.40 -52.25
C GLY A 87 -6.95 -5.24 -51.83
N ILE A 88 -6.01 -5.29 -52.77
CA ILE A 88 -4.58 -5.03 -52.49
C ILE A 88 -4.39 -3.58 -52.05
N PHE A 89 -4.99 -2.61 -52.74
CA PHE A 89 -4.90 -1.20 -52.33
C PHE A 89 -5.48 -0.96 -50.93
N LEU A 90 -6.59 -1.61 -50.58
CA LEU A 90 -7.17 -1.53 -49.23
C LEU A 90 -6.25 -2.13 -48.16
N ILE A 91 -5.61 -3.28 -48.43
CA ILE A 91 -4.64 -3.89 -47.50
C ILE A 91 -3.45 -2.96 -47.28
N ILE A 92 -2.90 -2.40 -48.37
CA ILE A 92 -1.80 -1.43 -48.30
C ILE A 92 -2.22 -0.18 -47.51
N GLY A 93 -3.40 0.37 -47.78
CA GLY A 93 -3.95 1.51 -47.05
C GLY A 93 -4.13 1.22 -45.56
N ALA A 94 -4.69 0.07 -45.21
CA ALA A 94 -4.85 -0.35 -43.81
C ALA A 94 -3.50 -0.51 -43.10
N PHE A 95 -2.49 -1.06 -43.78
CA PHE A 95 -1.13 -1.15 -43.24
C PHE A 95 -0.53 0.22 -42.94
N PHE A 96 -0.66 1.19 -43.86
CA PHE A 96 -0.20 2.56 -43.63
C PHE A 96 -0.93 3.23 -42.47
N LEU A 97 -2.26 3.10 -42.39
CA LEU A 97 -3.04 3.62 -41.27
C LEU A 97 -2.60 3.02 -39.92
N PHE A 98 -2.37 1.70 -39.88
CA PHE A 98 -1.86 1.02 -38.70
C PHE A 98 -0.45 1.50 -38.29
N LYS A 99 0.44 1.71 -39.26
CA LYS A 99 1.78 2.27 -39.01
C LYS A 99 1.71 3.70 -38.47
N ILE A 100 0.83 4.55 -39.02
CA ILE A 100 0.62 5.92 -38.55
C ILE A 100 0.09 5.93 -37.12
N ASP A 101 -0.93 5.12 -36.81
CA ASP A 101 -1.49 5.02 -35.45
C ASP A 101 -0.45 4.50 -34.44
N SER A 102 0.31 3.46 -34.81
CA SER A 102 1.38 2.91 -33.97
C SER A 102 2.48 3.93 -33.69
N CYS A 103 2.85 4.73 -34.70
CA CYS A 103 3.80 5.82 -34.55
C CYS A 103 3.22 6.92 -33.63
N ASN A 104 1.98 7.34 -33.84
CA ASN A 104 1.36 8.36 -33.00
C ASN A 104 1.28 7.92 -31.52
N LYS A 105 0.92 6.66 -31.26
CA LYS A 105 0.89 6.09 -29.90
C LYS A 105 2.27 6.06 -29.26
N SER A 106 3.31 5.67 -29.98
CA SER A 106 4.69 5.65 -29.44
C SER A 106 5.20 7.07 -29.14
N TRP A 107 4.88 8.04 -29.99
CA TRP A 107 5.21 9.45 -29.78
C TRP A 107 4.46 10.04 -28.58
N LYS A 108 3.16 9.77 -28.43
CA LYS A 108 2.39 10.20 -27.25
C LYS A 108 2.96 9.61 -25.95
N LYS A 109 3.27 8.31 -25.93
CA LYS A 109 3.91 7.65 -24.78
C LYS A 109 5.27 8.28 -24.46
N LYS A 110 6.10 8.55 -25.47
CA LYS A 110 7.40 9.22 -25.29
C LYS A 110 7.24 10.63 -24.72
N LYS A 111 6.27 11.41 -25.20
CA LYS A 111 5.97 12.75 -24.66
C LYS A 111 5.47 12.69 -23.22
N GLN A 112 4.55 11.79 -22.90
CA GLN A 112 4.06 11.60 -21.54
C GLN A 112 5.18 11.18 -20.60
N PHE A 113 6.01 10.21 -21.00
CA PHE A 113 7.18 9.77 -20.25
C PHE A 113 8.15 10.93 -19.98
N GLN A 114 8.48 11.72 -20.99
CA GLN A 114 9.33 12.91 -20.84
C GLN A 114 8.72 13.95 -19.89
N ALA A 115 7.41 14.18 -19.97
CA ALA A 115 6.71 15.11 -19.09
C ALA A 115 6.72 14.63 -17.63
N THR A 116 6.41 13.35 -17.39
CA THR A 116 6.50 12.73 -16.06
C THR A 116 7.91 12.82 -15.50
N GLU A 117 8.93 12.53 -16.30
CA GLU A 117 10.33 12.65 -15.87
C GLU A 117 10.74 14.08 -15.52
N GLN A 118 10.30 15.07 -16.30
CA GLN A 118 10.56 16.48 -16.00
C GLN A 118 9.90 16.88 -14.68
N VAL A 119 8.66 16.44 -14.43
CA VAL A 119 7.98 16.67 -13.15
C VAL A 119 8.73 15.99 -12.02
N THR A 120 9.11 14.72 -12.15
CA THR A 120 9.89 13.99 -11.12
C THR A 120 11.22 14.66 -10.84
N GLN A 121 11.96 15.08 -11.86
CA GLN A 121 13.23 15.81 -11.70
C GLN A 121 13.02 17.17 -11.03
N ALA A 122 11.99 17.93 -11.42
CA ALA A 122 11.64 19.18 -10.77
C ALA A 122 11.29 18.98 -9.30
N THR A 123 10.51 17.95 -8.96
CA THR A 123 10.19 17.59 -7.57
C THR A 123 11.43 17.20 -6.77
N ILE A 124 12.35 16.42 -7.35
CA ILE A 124 13.62 16.07 -6.70
C ILE A 124 14.45 17.34 -6.46
N MET A 125 14.57 18.21 -7.47
CA MET A 125 15.33 19.46 -7.34
C MET A 125 14.74 20.40 -6.29
N ASP A 126 13.41 20.52 -6.24
CA ASP A 126 12.72 21.29 -5.19
C ASP A 126 13.04 20.75 -3.80
N LYS A 127 12.96 19.42 -3.60
CA LYS A 127 13.32 18.79 -2.32
C LYS A 127 14.81 18.92 -1.97
N ILE A 128 15.72 18.95 -2.96
CA ILE A 128 17.15 19.22 -2.70
C ILE A 128 17.36 20.69 -2.28
N ASN A 129 16.62 21.63 -2.87
CA ASN A 129 16.73 23.05 -2.52
C ASN A 129 16.04 23.38 -1.19
N ASN A 130 15.01 22.62 -0.84
CA ASN A 130 14.20 22.79 0.37
C ASN A 130 14.17 21.47 1.19
N PRO A 131 15.32 21.01 1.71
CA PRO A 131 15.40 19.75 2.44
C PRO A 131 14.62 19.83 3.76
N SER A 132 14.11 18.68 4.22
CA SER A 132 13.47 18.49 5.53
C SER A 132 14.14 17.35 6.29
N LEU A 133 14.06 17.36 7.63
CA LEU A 133 14.49 16.23 8.48
C LEU A 133 13.63 14.97 8.25
N ASP A 134 12.46 15.16 7.63
CA ASP A 134 11.53 14.11 7.22
C ASP A 134 11.86 13.50 5.85
N ASP A 135 12.94 13.96 5.20
CA ASP A 135 13.34 13.47 3.89
C ASP A 135 14.23 12.22 3.98
N TYR A 136 13.91 11.25 3.12
CA TYR A 136 14.65 10.01 2.89
C TYR A 136 15.13 9.98 1.45
N TYR A 137 16.44 10.02 1.27
CA TYR A 137 17.08 10.02 -0.03
C TYR A 137 17.34 8.58 -0.44
N VAL A 138 16.81 8.19 -1.60
CA VAL A 138 16.95 6.86 -2.18
C VAL A 138 17.98 6.93 -3.30
N PHE A 139 19.08 6.23 -3.09
CA PHE A 139 20.16 6.14 -4.07
C PHE A 139 20.11 4.83 -4.84
N GLU A 140 20.33 4.89 -6.14
CA GLU A 140 20.46 3.76 -7.04
C GLU A 140 21.94 3.44 -7.28
N GLY A 141 22.32 2.20 -7.00
CA GLY A 141 23.64 1.65 -7.33
C GLY A 141 23.61 0.77 -8.58
N SER A 142 24.58 -0.14 -8.71
CA SER A 142 24.63 -1.07 -9.84
C SER A 142 23.47 -2.08 -9.80
N LYS A 143 22.99 -2.49 -10.98
CA LYS A 143 21.95 -3.54 -11.17
C LYS A 143 20.60 -3.23 -10.50
N ASN A 144 20.15 -1.97 -10.54
CA ASN A 144 18.87 -1.52 -9.97
C ASN A 144 18.71 -1.86 -8.47
N HIS A 145 19.81 -1.83 -7.72
CA HIS A 145 19.75 -1.91 -6.27
C HIS A 145 19.59 -0.52 -5.69
N PHE A 146 18.65 -0.35 -4.76
CA PHE A 146 18.45 0.92 -4.09
C PHE A 146 18.92 0.88 -2.63
N PHE A 147 19.32 2.05 -2.15
CA PHE A 147 19.87 2.28 -0.82
C PHE A 147 19.21 3.50 -0.20
N GLY A 148 18.54 3.30 0.93
CA GLY A 148 17.92 4.38 1.69
C GLY A 148 18.92 5.12 2.58
N THR A 149 18.72 6.43 2.69
CA THR A 149 19.41 7.31 3.65
C THR A 149 18.38 8.30 4.22
N LYS A 150 18.59 8.80 5.44
CA LYS A 150 17.71 9.79 6.09
C LYS A 150 18.47 11.10 6.31
N VAL A 151 17.82 12.23 6.13
CA VAL A 151 18.39 13.54 6.52
C VAL A 151 18.50 13.61 8.04
N ASP A 152 19.71 13.83 8.54
CA ASP A 152 20.02 13.94 9.97
C ASP A 152 20.09 15.40 10.42
N SER A 153 20.71 16.26 9.60
CA SER A 153 20.74 17.71 9.81
C SER A 153 20.90 18.45 8.48
N ILE A 154 20.53 19.73 8.47
CA ILE A 154 20.51 20.60 7.29
C ILE A 154 21.44 21.79 7.54
N THR A 155 22.22 22.16 6.53
CA THR A 155 23.02 23.39 6.52
C THR A 155 22.67 24.23 5.29
N ALA A 156 23.20 25.45 5.20
CA ALA A 156 23.00 26.29 4.01
C ALA A 156 23.60 25.68 2.73
N GLU A 157 24.61 24.82 2.86
CA GLU A 157 25.38 24.27 1.74
C GLU A 157 24.95 22.84 1.35
N GLY A 158 24.20 22.15 2.20
CA GLY A 158 23.87 20.74 1.98
C GLY A 158 23.18 20.08 3.17
N VAL A 159 23.27 18.75 3.20
CA VAL A 159 22.64 17.93 4.24
C VAL A 159 23.62 16.90 4.79
N PHE A 160 23.47 16.56 6.07
CA PHE A 160 24.07 15.37 6.63
C PHE A 160 23.12 14.19 6.43
N LEU A 161 23.56 13.18 5.69
CA LEU A 161 22.82 11.95 5.49
C LEU A 161 23.26 10.90 6.51
N LYS A 162 22.28 10.33 7.22
CA LYS A 162 22.41 9.16 8.09
C LYS A 162 22.05 7.91 7.31
N TYR A 163 22.87 6.86 7.40
CA TYR A 163 22.64 5.58 6.70
C TYR A 163 23.34 4.42 7.40
N VAL A 164 22.93 3.19 7.08
CA VAL A 164 23.52 1.95 7.62
C VAL A 164 24.69 1.53 6.74
N ILE A 165 25.85 1.21 7.33
CA ILE A 165 26.99 0.64 6.60
C ILE A 165 26.60 -0.75 6.09
N ASN A 166 26.93 -1.06 4.84
CA ASN A 166 26.58 -2.32 4.19
C ASN A 166 25.07 -2.60 4.22
N ASN A 167 24.24 -1.55 4.10
CA ASN A 167 22.79 -1.71 4.15
C ASN A 167 22.30 -2.76 3.16
N LYS A 168 21.24 -3.47 3.56
CA LYS A 168 20.54 -4.42 2.70
C LYS A 168 20.10 -3.68 1.43
N ARG A 169 20.38 -4.29 0.28
CA ARG A 169 19.90 -3.82 -1.01
C ARG A 169 18.40 -4.02 -1.07
N VAL A 170 17.66 -3.00 -1.48
CA VAL A 170 16.24 -3.12 -1.77
C VAL A 170 16.03 -3.12 -3.28
N TYR A 171 15.04 -3.87 -3.75
CA TYR A 171 14.73 -4.01 -5.19
C TYR A 171 13.54 -3.14 -5.62
N GLU A 172 12.74 -2.71 -4.66
CA GLU A 172 11.57 -1.87 -4.87
C GLU A 172 11.71 -0.61 -4.02
N ILE A 173 11.43 0.55 -4.62
CA ILE A 173 11.44 1.82 -3.91
C ILE A 173 10.07 2.01 -3.27
N SER A 174 9.97 1.63 -2.00
CA SER A 174 8.79 1.88 -1.19
C SER A 174 9.20 2.44 0.18
N PRO A 175 8.40 3.31 0.80
CA PRO A 175 8.63 3.70 2.20
C PRO A 175 8.81 2.48 3.11
N GLN A 176 8.08 1.40 2.85
CA GLN A 176 8.11 0.16 3.64
C GLN A 176 9.46 -0.55 3.64
N GLU A 177 10.24 -0.42 2.56
CA GLU A 177 11.56 -1.04 2.44
C GLU A 177 12.69 -0.11 2.91
N ILE A 178 12.55 1.20 2.71
CA ILE A 178 13.61 2.19 2.97
C ILE A 178 13.62 2.66 4.44
N VAL A 179 12.44 2.90 5.01
CA VAL A 179 12.27 3.67 6.23
C VAL A 179 12.48 2.89 7.53
N PRO A 180 12.09 1.60 7.64
CA PRO A 180 12.10 0.89 8.92
C PRO A 180 13.42 1.02 9.67
N ASP A 181 14.54 0.77 9.01
CA ASP A 181 15.87 0.85 9.62
C ASP A 181 16.06 2.14 10.44
N PHE A 182 15.66 3.29 9.90
CA PHE A 182 15.83 4.60 10.51
C PHE A 182 14.90 4.89 11.68
N ILE A 183 13.70 4.30 11.69
CA ILE A 183 12.74 4.43 12.79
C ILE A 183 13.15 3.54 13.95
N LEU A 184 13.58 2.32 13.64
CA LEU A 184 13.90 1.29 14.64
C LEU A 184 15.13 1.67 15.47
N GLY A 185 16.11 2.31 14.84
CA GLY A 185 17.35 2.67 15.51
C GLY A 185 18.21 1.47 15.93
N SER A 186 17.85 0.24 15.53
CA SER A 186 18.56 -1.00 15.92
C SER A 186 19.93 -1.14 15.25
N LYS A 187 20.13 -0.48 14.12
CA LYS A 187 21.37 -0.58 13.34
C LYS A 187 22.37 0.52 13.71
N LYS A 188 23.66 0.24 13.57
CA LYS A 188 24.71 1.25 13.67
C LYS A 188 24.68 2.15 12.43
N PHE A 189 24.40 3.44 12.65
CA PHE A 189 24.41 4.42 11.57
C PHE A 189 25.74 5.13 11.43
N THR A 190 26.03 5.54 10.21
CA THR A 190 27.09 6.48 9.86
C THR A 190 26.45 7.75 9.31
N ARG A 191 27.15 8.87 9.48
CA ARG A 191 26.75 10.19 8.99
C ARG A 191 27.78 10.69 8.00
N GLN A 192 27.33 11.31 6.92
CA GLN A 192 28.20 11.97 5.94
C GLN A 192 27.55 13.24 5.44
N PHE A 193 28.32 14.33 5.41
CA PHE A 193 27.91 15.57 4.75
C PHE A 193 27.92 15.41 3.24
N VAL A 194 26.85 15.84 2.58
CA VAL A 194 26.73 15.88 1.12
C VAL A 194 26.30 17.28 0.69
N PRO A 195 27.16 18.02 -0.04
CA PRO A 195 26.79 19.32 -0.59
C PRO A 195 25.60 19.24 -1.54
N SER A 196 24.75 20.27 -1.53
CA SER A 196 23.58 20.38 -2.41
C SER A 196 23.95 20.27 -3.88
N ASP A 197 25.08 20.85 -4.30
CA ASP A 197 25.55 20.76 -5.69
C ASP A 197 25.95 19.34 -6.09
N GLN A 198 26.50 18.56 -5.15
CA GLN A 198 26.78 17.14 -5.39
C GLN A 198 25.48 16.35 -5.53
N LEU A 199 24.49 16.59 -4.67
CA LEU A 199 23.16 15.96 -4.77
C LEU A 199 22.46 16.28 -6.10
N LYS A 200 22.47 17.56 -6.51
CA LYS A 200 21.92 18.01 -7.81
C LYS A 200 22.61 17.32 -8.98
N SER A 201 23.93 17.12 -8.89
CA SER A 201 24.72 16.46 -9.93
C SER A 201 24.52 14.93 -9.98
N ALA A 202 24.08 14.35 -8.87
CA ALA A 202 23.84 12.91 -8.70
C ALA A 202 22.45 12.46 -9.14
N VAL A 203 21.52 13.38 -9.42
CA VAL A 203 20.14 13.05 -9.82
C VAL A 203 20.17 12.18 -11.09
N SER A 204 19.59 10.98 -10.99
CA SER A 204 19.54 10.01 -12.09
C SER A 204 18.76 10.59 -13.28
N ARG A 205 19.37 10.57 -14.46
CA ARG A 205 18.76 11.02 -15.73
C ARG A 205 18.57 9.82 -16.64
N ASN A 206 17.36 9.27 -16.66
CA ASN A 206 16.99 8.15 -17.55
C ASN A 206 17.22 8.43 -19.04
N ASN A 207 17.19 9.69 -19.48
CA ASN A 207 17.29 10.04 -20.90
C ASN A 207 18.70 9.95 -21.51
N GLY A 208 19.73 9.52 -20.76
CA GLY A 208 21.11 9.33 -21.26
C GLY A 208 21.84 10.60 -21.76
N LYS A 209 21.14 11.75 -21.82
CA LYS A 209 21.65 13.03 -22.37
C LYS A 209 22.29 13.94 -21.33
N GLY A 210 22.78 13.39 -20.22
CA GLY A 210 23.53 14.17 -19.22
C GLY A 210 24.57 13.29 -18.53
N LYS A 211 25.75 13.85 -18.26
CA LYS A 211 26.75 13.22 -17.39
C LYS A 211 26.21 13.30 -15.95
N ASN A 212 25.49 12.28 -15.52
CA ASN A 212 25.23 12.08 -14.10
C ASN A 212 26.60 11.95 -13.39
N ARG A 213 26.81 12.71 -12.31
CA ARG A 213 28.01 12.60 -11.48
C ARG A 213 27.61 11.84 -10.23
N PRO A 214 27.72 10.50 -10.22
CA PRO A 214 27.36 9.72 -9.06
C PRO A 214 28.24 10.14 -7.88
N ILE A 215 27.67 10.07 -6.68
CA ILE A 215 28.39 10.35 -5.43
C ILE A 215 28.85 9.05 -4.77
N MET A 216 29.72 9.15 -3.79
CA MET A 216 30.11 8.02 -2.95
C MET A 216 29.78 8.31 -1.50
N LEU A 217 29.04 7.41 -0.86
CA LEU A 217 28.79 7.43 0.57
C LEU A 217 29.62 6.31 1.22
N LYS A 218 30.50 6.67 2.17
CA LYS A 218 31.48 5.75 2.76
C LYS A 218 30.80 4.60 3.49
N GLY A 219 31.00 3.39 3.00
CA GLY A 219 30.40 2.16 3.53
C GLY A 219 29.02 1.84 2.99
N LEU A 220 28.42 2.71 2.16
CA LEU A 220 27.19 2.41 1.43
C LEU A 220 27.53 1.81 0.06
N ALA A 221 26.73 0.84 -0.39
CA ALA A 221 26.94 0.14 -1.67
C ALA A 221 28.38 -0.40 -1.86
N GLY A 222 29.09 -0.74 -0.79
CA GLY A 222 30.50 -1.15 -0.84
C GLY A 222 31.42 -0.07 -1.43
N ASN A 223 31.18 1.21 -1.14
CA ASN A 223 31.90 2.37 -1.69
C ASN A 223 31.80 2.53 -3.22
N HIS A 224 30.80 1.93 -3.85
CA HIS A 224 30.58 2.13 -5.29
C HIS A 224 29.86 3.46 -5.54
N PRO A 225 30.05 4.09 -6.72
CA PRO A 225 29.31 5.28 -7.08
C PRO A 225 27.80 5.01 -7.15
N ILE A 226 27.00 5.92 -6.60
CA ILE A 226 25.54 5.83 -6.54
C ILE A 226 24.88 7.13 -7.04
N SER A 227 23.69 7.01 -7.60
CA SER A 227 22.91 8.11 -8.16
C SER A 227 21.68 8.39 -7.32
N LEU A 228 21.32 9.65 -7.10
CA LEU A 228 20.08 10.00 -6.41
C LEU A 228 18.89 9.70 -7.32
N HIS A 229 18.07 8.73 -6.94
CA HIS A 229 16.93 8.29 -7.73
C HIS A 229 15.63 9.00 -7.31
N GLN A 230 15.39 9.10 -6.00
CA GLN A 230 14.16 9.68 -5.46
C GLN A 230 14.40 10.25 -4.06
N ILE A 231 13.57 11.22 -3.66
CA ILE A 231 13.47 11.69 -2.28
C ILE A 231 12.03 11.45 -1.79
N LEU A 232 11.88 10.61 -0.77
CA LEU A 232 10.62 10.37 -0.06
C LEU A 232 10.53 11.36 1.10
N ARG A 233 9.41 12.06 1.26
CA ARG A 233 9.17 12.94 2.42
C ARG A 233 8.09 12.28 3.26
N ILE A 234 8.39 11.94 4.49
CA ILE A 234 7.48 11.19 5.36
C ILE A 234 7.24 12.03 6.61
N THR A 235 6.12 12.74 6.62
CA THR A 235 5.68 13.51 7.77
C THR A 235 4.95 12.62 8.75
N ASP A 236 4.97 12.93 10.05
CA ASP A 236 4.31 12.15 11.12
C ASP A 236 2.80 11.88 10.87
N SER A 237 2.15 12.68 10.03
CA SER A 237 0.74 12.52 9.62
C SER A 237 0.51 11.37 8.64
N GLU A 238 1.54 10.95 7.91
CA GLU A 238 1.47 9.79 7.02
C GLU A 238 1.54 8.54 7.88
N ASN A 239 0.36 7.99 8.22
CA ASN A 239 0.19 6.75 8.97
C ASN A 239 0.79 5.54 8.22
N LEU A 240 2.11 5.48 8.08
CA LEU A 240 2.80 4.37 7.46
C LEU A 240 2.60 3.13 8.32
N LYS A 241 1.85 2.18 7.78
CA LYS A 241 1.65 0.87 8.38
C LYS A 241 2.82 0.00 7.95
N PHE A 242 3.91 0.02 8.71
CA PHE A 242 4.97 -0.96 8.54
C PHE A 242 4.55 -2.27 9.22
N ASN A 243 4.48 -3.34 8.45
CA ASN A 243 4.49 -4.70 9.01
C ASN A 243 5.95 -5.15 9.02
N TYR A 244 6.75 -4.57 9.90
CA TYR A 244 8.14 -4.96 10.09
C TYR A 244 8.26 -5.79 11.37
N SER A 245 8.86 -6.98 11.25
CA SER A 245 9.28 -7.80 12.37
C SER A 245 10.80 -7.68 12.49
N ASP A 246 11.26 -6.85 13.41
CA ASP A 246 12.67 -6.84 13.83
C ASP A 246 12.83 -7.94 14.88
N GLU A 247 13.68 -8.94 14.64
CA GLU A 247 13.88 -10.04 15.59
C GLU A 247 14.48 -9.54 16.92
N GLU A 248 15.37 -8.54 16.87
CA GLU A 248 15.99 -7.94 18.05
C GLU A 248 14.96 -7.15 18.86
N VAL A 249 14.23 -6.24 18.21
CA VAL A 249 13.17 -5.48 18.92
C VAL A 249 12.08 -6.43 19.42
N SER A 250 11.72 -7.44 18.65
CA SER A 250 10.74 -8.44 19.07
C SER A 250 11.18 -9.16 20.35
N SER A 251 12.46 -9.56 20.41
CA SER A 251 13.08 -10.17 21.59
C SER A 251 13.11 -9.22 22.80
N GLU A 252 13.44 -7.94 22.59
CA GLU A 252 13.43 -6.93 23.65
C GLU A 252 12.02 -6.68 24.21
N ILE A 253 11.04 -6.53 23.32
CA ILE A 253 9.64 -6.32 23.68
C ILE A 253 9.08 -7.53 24.42
N GLU A 254 9.41 -8.74 23.98
CA GLU A 254 9.03 -9.97 24.68
C GLU A 254 9.64 -10.03 26.09
N LYS A 255 10.91 -9.63 26.26
CA LYS A 255 11.56 -9.54 27.58
C LYS A 255 10.89 -8.51 28.48
N VAL A 256 10.62 -7.29 27.97
CA VAL A 256 9.94 -6.23 28.73
C VAL A 256 8.53 -6.67 29.13
N PHE A 257 7.79 -7.24 28.19
CA PHE A 257 6.44 -7.75 28.41
C PHE A 257 6.43 -8.86 29.48
N LYS A 258 7.29 -9.88 29.35
CA LYS A 258 7.41 -10.96 30.35
C LYS A 258 7.72 -10.40 31.72
N ARG A 259 8.72 -9.51 31.83
CA ARG A 259 9.06 -8.87 33.11
C ARG A 259 7.89 -8.09 33.69
N PHE A 260 7.12 -7.38 32.86
CA PHE A 260 5.99 -6.58 33.29
C PHE A 260 4.86 -7.43 33.89
N ILE A 261 4.54 -8.57 33.29
CA ILE A 261 3.46 -9.46 33.76
C ILE A 261 3.90 -10.40 34.89
N THR A 262 5.20 -10.67 35.07
CA THR A 262 5.69 -11.58 36.12
C THR A 262 6.24 -10.86 37.35
N THR A 263 6.55 -9.56 37.26
CA THR A 263 7.11 -8.84 38.41
C THR A 263 6.04 -8.64 39.48
N THR A 264 6.35 -9.02 40.73
CA THR A 264 5.47 -8.75 41.88
C THR A 264 5.77 -7.38 42.51
N SER A 265 7.04 -6.97 42.55
CA SER A 265 7.51 -5.67 43.07
C SER A 265 6.89 -4.48 42.31
N ILE A 266 6.37 -3.51 43.07
CA ILE A 266 5.81 -2.27 42.51
C ILE A 266 6.90 -1.42 41.85
N ASP A 267 8.05 -1.24 42.50
CA ASP A 267 9.17 -0.44 41.96
C ASP A 267 9.65 -1.01 40.63
N SER A 268 9.81 -2.34 40.56
CA SER A 268 10.18 -3.02 39.32
C SER A 268 9.13 -2.87 38.23
N SER A 269 7.85 -2.85 38.60
CA SER A 269 6.76 -2.63 37.64
C SER A 269 6.77 -1.19 37.11
N LEU A 270 6.95 -0.20 37.99
CA LEU A 270 6.92 1.22 37.63
C LEU A 270 8.10 1.62 36.73
N VAL A 271 9.25 0.96 36.84
CA VAL A 271 10.37 1.17 35.90
C VAL A 271 10.01 0.74 34.49
N LEU A 272 9.10 -0.23 34.33
CA LEU A 272 8.65 -0.73 33.03
C LEU A 272 7.50 0.09 32.44
N LEU A 273 6.92 1.04 33.18
CA LEU A 273 5.84 1.90 32.69
C LEU A 273 6.37 3.16 32.04
N ASP A 274 5.78 3.53 30.90
CA ASP A 274 6.06 4.79 30.23
C ASP A 274 5.61 6.01 31.06
N THR A 275 6.11 7.18 30.70
CA THR A 275 5.83 8.44 31.41
C THR A 275 4.33 8.79 31.35
N ALA A 276 3.67 8.49 30.23
CA ALA A 276 2.23 8.71 30.07
C ALA A 276 1.40 7.87 31.07
N SER A 277 1.78 6.62 31.31
CA SER A 277 1.13 5.70 32.25
C SER A 277 1.31 6.16 33.69
N LYS A 278 2.51 6.65 34.05
CA LYS A 278 2.76 7.24 35.37
C LYS A 278 1.92 8.48 35.62
N ASN A 279 1.83 9.36 34.61
CA ASN A 279 0.97 10.54 34.67
C ASN A 279 -0.50 10.16 34.79
N TYR A 280 -0.95 9.14 34.05
CA TYR A 280 -2.31 8.62 34.13
C TYR A 280 -2.67 8.08 35.53
N ILE A 281 -1.76 7.32 36.16
CA ILE A 281 -1.93 6.85 37.56
C ILE A 281 -2.08 8.04 38.51
N TYR A 282 -1.18 9.02 38.39
CA TYR A 282 -1.21 10.23 39.22
C TYR A 282 -2.48 11.06 38.99
N GLU A 283 -2.96 11.15 37.75
CA GLU A 283 -4.20 11.86 37.41
C GLU A 283 -5.41 11.22 38.10
N ILE A 284 -5.57 9.88 38.03
CA ILE A 284 -6.64 9.17 38.75
C ILE A 284 -6.55 9.45 40.26
N TYR A 285 -5.36 9.35 40.85
CA TYR A 285 -5.18 9.69 42.27
C TYR A 285 -5.64 11.13 42.56
N SER A 286 -5.20 12.08 41.74
CA SER A 286 -5.44 13.51 41.95
C SER A 286 -6.93 13.83 41.89
N ILE A 287 -7.63 13.35 40.85
CA ILE A 287 -9.07 13.63 40.67
C ILE A 287 -9.93 12.96 41.74
N THR A 288 -9.52 11.80 42.25
CA THR A 288 -10.29 11.06 43.25
C THR A 288 -10.10 11.60 44.67
N ASN A 289 -9.06 12.42 44.88
CA ASN A 289 -8.73 13.08 46.14
C ASN A 289 -9.42 14.45 46.31
N THR A 290 -10.12 14.99 45.29
CA THR A 290 -10.74 16.33 45.35
C THR A 290 -12.17 16.37 45.89
N ASP A 291 -12.76 15.23 46.26
CA ASP A 291 -14.19 15.06 46.58
C ASP A 291 -15.16 15.68 45.53
N ASN A 292 -14.69 15.91 44.30
CA ASN A 292 -15.48 16.49 43.22
C ASN A 292 -15.97 15.40 42.26
N GLU A 293 -17.16 14.85 42.51
CA GLU A 293 -17.69 13.74 41.74
C GLU A 293 -17.98 14.09 40.28
N LYS A 294 -18.27 15.38 40.00
CA LYS A 294 -18.44 15.85 38.62
C LYS A 294 -17.13 15.73 37.84
N GLN A 295 -16.02 16.16 38.42
CA GLN A 295 -14.70 16.05 37.78
C GLN A 295 -14.33 14.59 37.51
N MET A 296 -14.60 13.71 38.47
CA MET A 296 -14.41 12.26 38.31
C MET A 296 -15.27 11.68 37.18
N PHE A 297 -16.54 12.07 37.11
CA PHE A 297 -17.46 11.67 36.05
C PHE A 297 -17.02 12.17 34.67
N ASP A 298 -16.56 13.42 34.58
CA ASP A 298 -16.05 14.01 33.35
C ASP A 298 -14.80 13.27 32.84
N PHE A 299 -13.87 12.93 33.75
CA PHE A 299 -12.70 12.10 33.43
C PHE A 299 -13.10 10.73 32.84
N ILE A 300 -14.02 10.01 33.51
CA ILE A 300 -14.52 8.71 33.03
C ILE A 300 -15.13 8.84 31.63
N ASN A 301 -15.90 9.91 31.37
CA ASN A 301 -16.61 10.07 30.11
C ASN A 301 -15.72 10.49 28.94
N GLN A 302 -14.61 11.17 29.21
CA GLN A 302 -13.63 11.55 28.21
C GLN A 302 -12.68 10.39 27.86
N SER A 303 -12.56 9.40 28.75
CA SER A 303 -11.71 8.23 28.54
C SER A 303 -12.18 7.33 27.39
N THR A 304 -11.21 6.74 26.67
CA THR A 304 -11.46 5.65 25.71
C THR A 304 -11.72 4.29 26.40
N GLN A 305 -11.40 4.21 27.70
CA GLN A 305 -11.53 3.02 28.55
C GLN A 305 -12.54 3.22 29.68
N LYS A 306 -13.66 3.92 29.41
CA LYS A 306 -14.70 4.30 30.39
C LYS A 306 -15.04 3.25 31.44
N THR A 307 -15.23 2.00 31.03
CA THR A 307 -15.62 0.88 31.90
C THR A 307 -14.56 0.59 32.97
N ILE A 308 -13.30 0.68 32.58
CA ILE A 308 -12.13 0.40 33.42
C ILE A 308 -11.83 1.61 34.31
N ASP A 309 -11.89 2.81 33.74
CA ASP A 309 -11.69 4.05 34.49
C ASP A 309 -12.77 4.24 35.55
N TYR A 310 -14.02 3.85 35.26
CA TYR A 310 -15.11 3.84 36.24
C TYR A 310 -14.77 2.97 37.45
N GLN A 311 -14.24 1.75 37.24
CA GLN A 311 -13.79 0.89 38.32
C GLN A 311 -12.68 1.56 39.12
N MET A 312 -11.59 1.98 38.46
CA MET A 312 -10.43 2.56 39.15
C MET A 312 -10.79 3.81 39.94
N VAL A 313 -11.57 4.73 39.37
CA VAL A 313 -11.99 5.97 40.01
C VAL A 313 -12.84 5.70 41.25
N LEU A 314 -13.83 4.80 41.16
CA LEU A 314 -14.69 4.51 42.31
C LEU A 314 -13.95 3.78 43.43
N TYR A 315 -13.14 2.79 43.10
CA TYR A 315 -12.33 2.09 44.11
C TYR A 315 -11.30 3.03 44.74
N ALA A 316 -10.68 3.91 43.96
CA ALA A 316 -9.77 4.91 44.51
C ALA A 316 -10.48 5.87 45.47
N HIS A 317 -11.62 6.43 45.06
CA HIS A 317 -12.37 7.39 45.88
C HIS A 317 -12.97 6.74 47.14
N TYR A 318 -13.66 5.62 47.00
CA TYR A 318 -14.41 5.01 48.10
C TYR A 318 -13.60 4.03 48.95
N VAL A 319 -12.51 3.46 48.45
CA VAL A 319 -11.72 2.46 49.19
C VAL A 319 -10.35 3.02 49.56
N TYR A 320 -9.55 3.43 48.58
CA TYR A 320 -8.18 3.85 48.82
C TYR A 320 -8.10 5.12 49.69
N HIS A 321 -8.76 6.21 49.29
CA HIS A 321 -8.68 7.48 50.01
C HIS A 321 -9.34 7.44 51.38
N GLN A 322 -10.34 6.58 51.59
CA GLN A 322 -10.91 6.38 52.93
C GLN A 322 -9.91 5.71 53.89
N SER A 323 -9.14 4.74 53.39
CA SER A 323 -8.16 4.02 54.20
C SER A 323 -6.87 4.82 54.48
N ASN A 324 -6.53 5.79 53.62
CA ASN A 324 -5.23 6.46 53.63
C ASN A 324 -5.27 7.93 54.11
N ARG A 325 -6.35 8.37 54.78
CA ARG A 325 -6.54 9.79 55.20
C ARG A 325 -5.44 10.31 56.13
N SER A 326 -4.69 9.45 56.79
CA SER A 326 -3.65 9.85 57.77
C SER A 326 -2.26 10.03 57.18
N ASN A 327 -1.96 9.45 56.01
CA ASN A 327 -0.61 9.46 55.44
C ASN A 327 -0.50 10.49 54.33
N LYS A 328 0.00 11.67 54.66
CA LYS A 328 0.30 12.69 53.66
C LYS A 328 1.54 12.27 52.87
N LEU A 329 1.34 11.73 51.67
CA LEU A 329 2.44 11.45 50.73
C LEU A 329 2.99 12.78 50.21
N GLU A 330 4.31 12.96 50.28
CA GLU A 330 4.96 14.25 50.03
C GLU A 330 5.38 14.44 48.57
N SER A 331 5.69 13.36 47.86
CA SER A 331 6.17 13.41 46.47
C SER A 331 5.22 12.73 45.49
N LYS A 332 5.28 13.15 44.22
CA LYS A 332 4.54 12.53 43.12
C LYS A 332 4.94 11.06 42.94
N GLU A 333 6.21 10.75 43.13
CA GLU A 333 6.79 9.41 43.03
C GLU A 333 6.25 8.48 44.13
N ASP A 334 6.16 8.96 45.37
CA ASP A 334 5.57 8.20 46.48
C ASP A 334 4.09 7.92 46.24
N ILE A 335 3.34 8.90 45.73
CA ILE A 335 1.94 8.75 45.33
C ILE A 335 1.80 7.68 44.25
N ILE A 336 2.60 7.75 43.18
CA ILE A 336 2.54 6.76 42.08
C ILE A 336 2.90 5.36 42.59
N ARG A 337 3.83 5.24 43.54
CA ARG A 337 4.21 3.96 44.13
C ARG A 337 3.09 3.37 44.97
N ASP A 338 2.58 4.12 45.94
CA ASP A 338 1.55 3.64 46.87
C ASP A 338 0.23 3.37 46.14
N PHE A 339 -0.24 4.35 45.37
CA PHE A 339 -1.47 4.21 44.60
C PHE A 339 -1.35 3.20 43.45
N GLY A 340 -0.17 3.12 42.82
CA GLY A 340 0.11 2.10 41.80
C GLY A 340 0.03 0.68 42.35
N PHE A 341 0.50 0.45 43.58
CA PHE A 341 0.34 -0.83 44.26
C PHE A 341 -1.14 -1.18 44.49
N PHE A 342 -1.94 -0.21 44.95
CA PHE A 342 -3.38 -0.37 45.07
C PHE A 342 -4.05 -0.75 43.73
N LEU A 343 -3.74 -0.04 42.64
CA LEU A 343 -4.30 -0.35 41.31
C LEU A 343 -3.91 -1.75 40.84
N LYS A 344 -2.71 -2.22 41.16
CA LYS A 344 -2.25 -3.57 40.83
C LYS A 344 -3.07 -4.66 41.54
N ILE A 345 -3.57 -4.38 42.75
CA ILE A 345 -4.46 -5.29 43.49
C ILE A 345 -5.87 -5.34 42.88
N LEU A 346 -6.32 -4.26 42.23
CA LEU A 346 -7.63 -4.25 41.56
C LEU A 346 -7.70 -5.14 40.31
N ASP A 347 -6.58 -5.75 39.90
CA ASP A 347 -6.46 -6.65 38.76
C ASP A 347 -6.98 -6.05 37.44
N VAL A 348 -6.57 -4.80 37.18
CA VAL A 348 -6.98 -4.05 35.99
C VAL A 348 -5.94 -4.17 34.86
N GLY A 349 -6.39 -4.60 33.68
CA GLY A 349 -5.53 -4.82 32.52
C GLY A 349 -4.63 -6.04 32.71
N LEU A 350 -3.35 -5.87 32.39
CA LEU A 350 -2.31 -6.88 32.66
C LEU A 350 -1.43 -6.50 33.85
N TRP A 351 -1.72 -5.39 34.53
CA TRP A 351 -0.98 -4.98 35.71
C TRP A 351 -1.67 -5.53 36.95
N SER A 352 -1.40 -6.80 37.22
CA SER A 352 -2.11 -7.62 38.19
C SER A 352 -1.13 -8.55 38.92
N ILE A 353 -1.56 -9.10 40.04
CA ILE A 353 -0.83 -10.13 40.80
C ILE A 353 -1.24 -11.57 40.40
N ASP A 354 -2.18 -11.74 39.46
CA ASP A 354 -2.67 -13.05 39.02
C ASP A 354 -1.62 -13.79 38.16
N GLU A 355 -1.14 -14.92 38.67
CA GLU A 355 -0.18 -15.79 37.98
C GLU A 355 -0.68 -16.30 36.62
N LYS A 356 -2.00 -16.37 36.38
CA LYS A 356 -2.55 -16.83 35.09
C LYS A 356 -2.15 -15.92 33.93
N ILE A 357 -1.86 -14.65 34.20
CA ILE A 357 -1.44 -13.66 33.20
C ILE A 357 -0.05 -13.99 32.62
N SER A 358 0.80 -14.69 33.40
CA SER A 358 2.15 -15.12 32.99
C SER A 358 2.16 -16.06 31.78
N GLN A 359 1.03 -16.68 31.45
CA GLN A 359 0.88 -17.58 30.30
C GLN A 359 0.66 -16.85 28.97
N SER A 360 0.58 -15.51 28.98
CA SER A 360 0.35 -14.72 27.77
C SER A 360 1.47 -14.89 26.73
N LYS A 361 1.07 -14.89 25.45
CA LYS A 361 1.99 -15.02 24.31
C LYS A 361 1.86 -13.83 23.39
N ILE A 362 3.00 -13.30 22.94
CA ILE A 362 3.05 -12.32 21.86
C ILE A 362 2.99 -13.08 20.53
N SER A 363 2.01 -12.75 19.68
CA SER A 363 1.84 -13.39 18.37
C SER A 363 2.33 -12.54 17.22
N ASN A 364 2.34 -11.22 17.38
CA ASN A 364 2.74 -10.28 16.33
C ASN A 364 3.26 -8.99 16.95
N ILE A 365 4.30 -8.41 16.39
CA ILE A 365 4.84 -7.11 16.81
C ILE A 365 4.88 -6.23 15.57
N LYS A 366 4.15 -5.11 15.63
CA LYS A 366 4.08 -4.11 14.57
C LYS A 366 4.71 -2.82 15.04
N MET A 367 5.64 -2.31 14.26
CA MET A 367 6.37 -1.10 14.60
C MET A 367 5.84 0.08 13.76
N LYS A 368 5.52 1.17 14.44
CA LYS A 368 5.22 2.50 13.89
C LYS A 368 6.07 3.52 14.66
N ASN A 369 5.50 4.68 15.00
CA ASN A 369 6.05 5.61 16.01
C ASN A 369 6.06 4.98 17.42
N LYS A 370 5.27 3.92 17.62
CA LYS A 370 5.22 3.07 18.81
C LYS A 370 5.28 1.61 18.39
N VAL A 371 5.62 0.72 19.31
CA VAL A 371 5.48 -0.72 19.08
C VAL A 371 4.10 -1.18 19.54
N HIS A 372 3.37 -1.85 18.67
CA HIS A 372 2.12 -2.52 18.99
C HIS A 372 2.36 -4.03 19.01
N ALA A 373 2.25 -4.66 20.18
CA ALA A 373 2.31 -6.11 20.30
C ALA A 373 0.89 -6.67 20.36
N GLN A 374 0.58 -7.63 19.49
CA GLN A 374 -0.63 -8.44 19.56
C GLN A 374 -0.42 -9.57 20.57
N ILE A 375 -1.29 -9.63 21.57
CA ILE A 375 -1.19 -10.58 22.68
C ILE A 375 -2.39 -11.52 22.65
N HIS A 376 -2.11 -12.78 22.95
CA HIS A 376 -3.12 -13.80 23.21
C HIS A 376 -3.02 -14.23 24.68
N LEU A 377 -4.13 -14.10 25.40
CA LEU A 377 -4.23 -14.54 26.78
C LEU A 377 -5.58 -15.19 27.04
N THR A 378 -5.56 -16.33 27.73
CA THR A 378 -6.78 -17.01 28.19
C THR A 378 -7.43 -16.18 29.28
N SER A 379 -8.72 -15.85 29.11
CA SER A 379 -9.48 -15.11 30.09
C SER A 379 -9.50 -15.81 31.45
N ASN A 380 -9.19 -15.07 32.50
CA ASN A 380 -9.27 -15.51 33.90
C ASN A 380 -10.65 -15.35 34.53
N ILE A 381 -11.57 -14.58 33.92
CA ILE A 381 -12.94 -14.34 34.46
C ILE A 381 -14.06 -15.06 33.70
N LEU A 382 -13.79 -15.62 32.51
CA LEU A 382 -14.80 -16.33 31.71
C LEU A 382 -14.89 -17.80 32.08
N SER A 383 -16.12 -18.34 32.10
CA SER A 383 -16.39 -19.77 32.23
C SER A 383 -17.29 -20.22 31.05
N PRO A 384 -16.80 -21.08 30.13
CA PRO A 384 -15.44 -21.63 30.09
C PRO A 384 -14.38 -20.55 29.75
N PRO A 385 -13.10 -20.77 30.11
CA PRO A 385 -12.01 -19.89 29.72
C PRO A 385 -11.95 -19.75 28.19
N LYS A 386 -11.74 -18.52 27.69
CA LYS A 386 -11.63 -18.22 26.26
C LYS A 386 -10.41 -17.37 25.98
N GLU A 387 -9.72 -17.65 24.88
CA GLU A 387 -8.61 -16.82 24.42
C GLU A 387 -9.09 -15.42 24.01
N ILE A 388 -8.43 -14.39 24.54
CA ILE A 388 -8.65 -12.98 24.25
C ILE A 388 -7.45 -12.47 23.47
N MET A 389 -7.73 -11.87 22.31
CA MET A 389 -6.74 -11.16 21.51
C MET A 389 -6.89 -9.67 21.75
N PHE A 390 -5.77 -8.99 21.97
CA PHE A 390 -5.72 -7.53 22.19
C PHE A 390 -4.33 -6.98 21.82
N TYR A 391 -4.19 -5.66 21.87
CA TYR A 391 -2.95 -4.97 21.51
C TYR A 391 -2.41 -4.17 22.68
N ILE A 392 -1.10 -4.22 22.88
CA ILE A 392 -0.37 -3.40 23.85
C ILE A 392 0.54 -2.45 23.10
N GLU A 393 0.59 -1.20 23.54
CA GLU A 393 1.55 -0.21 23.08
C GLU A 393 2.80 -0.22 23.96
N PHE A 394 3.97 -0.15 23.33
CA PHE A 394 5.25 0.08 23.99
C PHE A 394 5.89 1.34 23.41
N ASN A 395 6.46 2.16 24.30
CA ASN A 395 7.14 3.40 23.98
C ASN A 395 8.62 3.28 24.34
N LYS A 396 9.51 3.81 23.51
CA LYS A 396 10.95 3.86 23.82
C LYS A 396 11.24 5.18 24.53
N GLU A 397 11.69 5.12 25.78
CA GLU A 397 12.09 6.27 26.59
C GLU A 397 13.48 6.01 27.16
N GLU A 398 14.41 6.95 27.00
CA GLU A 398 15.80 6.80 27.48
C GLU A 398 16.44 5.48 27.01
N ASP A 399 16.27 5.16 25.73
CA ASP A 399 16.71 3.91 25.08
C ASP A 399 16.12 2.61 25.64
N LYS A 400 15.12 2.68 26.52
CA LYS A 400 14.45 1.50 27.09
C LYS A 400 13.00 1.42 26.63
N TRP A 401 12.57 0.22 26.25
CA TRP A 401 11.16 -0.05 25.98
C TRP A 401 10.36 -0.08 27.27
N LYS A 402 9.24 0.63 27.28
CA LYS A 402 8.31 0.72 28.40
C LYS A 402 6.88 0.46 27.92
N VAL A 403 6.08 -0.15 28.78
CA VAL A 403 4.69 -0.51 28.54
C VAL A 403 3.81 0.70 28.75
N ASN A 404 2.85 0.89 27.84
CA ASN A 404 1.74 1.80 28.05
C ASN A 404 0.62 1.06 28.81
N LEU A 405 0.45 1.36 30.08
CA LEU A 405 -0.53 0.71 30.96
C LEU A 405 -1.97 0.80 30.41
N PRO A 406 -2.49 1.96 29.96
CA PRO A 406 -3.85 2.06 29.43
C PRO A 406 -4.12 1.14 28.23
N SER A 407 -3.12 0.90 27.38
CA SER A 407 -3.27 -0.02 26.25
C SER A 407 -3.60 -1.47 26.69
N THR A 408 -3.15 -1.87 27.88
CA THR A 408 -3.41 -3.21 28.45
C THR A 408 -4.87 -3.41 28.89
N PHE A 409 -5.61 -2.32 29.13
CA PHE A 409 -7.01 -2.38 29.60
C PHE A 409 -7.98 -2.97 28.58
N SER A 410 -7.56 -3.00 27.31
CA SER A 410 -8.27 -3.69 26.24
C SER A 410 -8.49 -5.19 26.55
N TYR A 411 -7.58 -5.84 27.29
CA TYR A 411 -7.76 -7.22 27.76
C TYR A 411 -9.00 -7.33 28.67
N THR A 412 -9.02 -6.61 29.79
CA THR A 412 -10.12 -6.63 30.76
C THR A 412 -11.45 -6.21 30.11
N LYS A 413 -11.42 -5.16 29.29
CA LYS A 413 -12.60 -4.73 28.52
C LYS A 413 -13.15 -5.85 27.63
N ASN A 414 -12.28 -6.57 26.92
CA ASN A 414 -12.66 -7.68 26.06
C ASN A 414 -13.16 -8.91 26.85
N GLN A 415 -12.69 -9.10 28.07
CA GLN A 415 -13.23 -10.13 28.95
C GLN A 415 -14.64 -9.78 29.44
N ILE A 416 -14.85 -8.53 29.89
CA ILE A 416 -16.14 -8.03 30.36
C ILE A 416 -17.19 -8.10 29.24
N SER A 417 -16.83 -7.65 28.03
CA SER A 417 -17.73 -7.69 26.88
C SER A 417 -18.15 -9.10 26.48
N ARG A 418 -17.27 -10.09 26.63
CA ARG A 418 -17.59 -11.50 26.38
C ARG A 418 -18.35 -12.18 27.51
N ALA A 419 -18.21 -11.70 28.74
CA ALA A 419 -18.92 -12.25 29.89
C ALA A 419 -20.42 -11.89 29.86
N ILE A 420 -20.75 -10.76 29.24
CA ILE A 420 -22.10 -10.21 29.23
C ILE A 420 -22.72 -10.42 27.83
N ILE A 421 -23.57 -11.45 27.73
CA ILE A 421 -24.16 -11.96 26.47
C ILE A 421 -24.95 -10.89 25.66
N ASN A 422 -25.34 -9.77 26.28
CA ASN A 422 -26.04 -8.68 25.62
C ASN A 422 -25.14 -7.43 25.50
N ASN A 423 -24.54 -7.24 24.31
CA ASN A 423 -23.57 -6.18 24.02
C ASN A 423 -24.06 -4.77 24.41
N ASN A 424 -25.36 -4.51 24.37
CA ASN A 424 -25.91 -3.17 24.65
C ASN A 424 -26.01 -2.83 26.15
N GLN A 425 -25.70 -3.78 27.04
CA GLN A 425 -25.78 -3.60 28.50
C GLN A 425 -24.48 -3.95 29.23
N VAL A 426 -23.38 -4.20 28.51
CA VAL A 426 -22.09 -4.61 29.07
C VAL A 426 -21.64 -3.62 30.14
N ASP A 427 -21.57 -2.33 29.78
CA ASP A 427 -21.10 -1.29 30.69
C ASP A 427 -22.01 -1.15 31.91
N LYS A 428 -23.33 -1.12 31.70
CA LYS A 428 -24.31 -0.99 32.80
C LYS A 428 -24.19 -2.12 33.81
N LYS A 429 -24.19 -3.38 33.34
CA LYS A 429 -24.10 -4.56 34.23
C LYS A 429 -22.76 -4.63 34.95
N TYR A 430 -21.68 -4.20 34.30
CA TYR A 430 -20.38 -4.13 34.95
C TYR A 430 -20.35 -3.04 36.02
N ARG A 431 -20.89 -1.84 35.76
CA ARG A 431 -21.05 -0.77 36.76
C ARG A 431 -21.87 -1.25 37.96
N GLU A 432 -23.00 -1.91 37.72
CA GLU A 432 -23.83 -2.50 38.79
C GLU A 432 -23.06 -3.52 39.65
N LYS A 433 -22.17 -4.32 39.04
CA LYS A 433 -21.26 -5.20 39.78
C LYS A 433 -20.31 -4.39 40.66
N ILE A 434 -19.62 -3.38 40.12
CA ILE A 434 -18.70 -2.54 40.90
C ILE A 434 -19.41 -1.88 42.08
N LEU A 435 -20.59 -1.30 41.86
CA LEU A 435 -21.40 -0.69 42.92
C LEU A 435 -21.79 -1.69 44.01
N ARG A 436 -22.08 -2.94 43.62
CA ARG A 436 -22.38 -4.02 44.57
C ARG A 436 -21.15 -4.41 45.37
N ASP A 437 -20.00 -4.55 44.71
CA ASP A 437 -18.74 -4.91 45.35
C ASP A 437 -18.32 -3.83 46.38
N LEU A 438 -18.46 -2.54 46.03
CA LEU A 438 -18.23 -1.43 46.97
C LEU A 438 -19.14 -1.50 48.20
N LYS A 439 -20.45 -1.75 48.01
CA LYS A 439 -21.39 -1.91 49.12
C LYS A 439 -21.09 -3.13 50.01
N GLN A 440 -20.42 -4.15 49.47
CA GLN A 440 -19.97 -5.30 50.25
C GLN A 440 -18.72 -4.98 51.09
N ILE A 441 -17.84 -4.11 50.58
CA ILE A 441 -16.66 -3.64 51.31
C ILE A 441 -17.08 -2.75 52.47
N ASP A 442 -17.96 -1.78 52.24
CA ASP A 442 -18.56 -0.97 53.29
C ASP A 442 -20.02 -0.62 52.98
N LYS A 443 -20.91 -1.05 53.87
CA LYS A 443 -22.36 -0.80 53.78
C LYS A 443 -22.71 0.68 53.92
N GLY A 444 -21.81 1.49 54.49
CA GLY A 444 -21.94 2.94 54.62
C GLY A 444 -21.67 3.72 53.34
N ILE A 445 -21.11 3.09 52.30
CA ILE A 445 -20.80 3.79 51.04
C ILE A 445 -22.09 4.22 50.34
N GLN A 446 -22.31 5.54 50.30
CA GLN A 446 -23.33 6.18 49.48
C GLN A 446 -22.70 6.66 48.17
N VAL A 447 -22.95 5.91 47.09
CA VAL A 447 -22.44 6.30 45.77
C VAL A 447 -23.28 7.42 45.17
N HIS A 448 -22.63 8.50 44.76
CA HIS A 448 -23.29 9.67 44.18
C HIS A 448 -24.07 9.31 42.90
N SER A 449 -25.18 10.01 42.64
CA SER A 449 -26.10 9.74 41.52
C SER A 449 -25.44 9.82 40.14
N TYR A 450 -24.39 10.64 39.98
CA TYR A 450 -23.58 10.72 38.76
C TYR A 450 -23.02 9.36 38.31
N PHE A 451 -22.75 8.45 39.25
CA PHE A 451 -22.21 7.12 38.94
C PHE A 451 -23.28 6.02 38.81
N MET A 452 -24.56 6.34 39.03
CA MET A 452 -25.67 5.37 38.96
C MET A 452 -26.33 5.28 37.58
N LEU A 453 -25.93 6.13 36.63
CA LEU A 453 -26.33 6.13 35.22
C LEU A 453 -25.36 5.30 34.37
#